data_AF-A0AA97GSM5-F1
#
_entry.id   AF-A0AA97GSM5-F1
#
_cell.length_a   1.000
_cell.length_b   1.000
_cell.length_c   1.000
_cell.angle_alpha   90.00
_cell.angle_beta   90.00
_cell.angle_gamma   90.00
#
_symmetry.space_group_name_H-M   'P 1'
#
loop_
_entity.id
_entity.type
_entity.pdbx_description
1 polymer ?
#
loop_
_entity_poly.entity_id
_entity_poly.type
_entity_poly.pdbx_seq_one_letter_code
_entity_poly.pdbx_strand_id
1 'polypeptide(L)'
;MDAMSSPLWSSAPWWPQSSASTPHGIDAWAAAVDLGASGYGAAARSALATLACETTDPRMASLAHSTRASLVRQAGGHGVARIDDGRACRLVAGVARDVGDEWAFAAWIDGLVGLAADGLGVGDFGASRALLARAGDLLAEREGRAGAWITDGRVRLRHAWVQTEFALFSGDTPGAVAPRERALRLAADAPSPRHVVKTDLIAAAVVAANGDARTAASIAADCENTCTTWGLLPLQWAAGTMLSGIGPDPAAAARRAANSADRLAARGMPVTPAA
;
A
#
# COMPACT_ATOMS: atom_id res chain seq x y z
N MET A 1 7.36 29.73 8.49
CA MET A 1 5.96 29.32 8.30
C MET A 1 5.83 29.05 6.81
N ASP A 2 6.37 27.91 6.37
CA ASP A 2 6.32 27.55 4.96
C ASP A 2 4.91 27.04 4.67
N ALA A 3 4.21 27.76 3.80
CA ALA A 3 2.95 27.30 3.24
C ALA A 3 3.18 25.90 2.66
N MET A 4 2.49 24.90 3.21
CA MET A 4 2.47 23.55 2.64
C MET A 4 2.03 23.65 1.19
N SER A 5 2.99 23.65 0.26
CA SER A 5 2.68 23.55 -1.15
C SER A 5 1.91 22.25 -1.35
N SER A 6 0.67 22.37 -1.81
CA SER A 6 -0.14 21.20 -2.15
C SER A 6 0.67 20.28 -3.08
N PRO A 7 0.64 18.95 -2.88
CA PRO A 7 1.36 18.04 -3.75
C PRO A 7 1.00 18.30 -5.22
N LEU A 8 1.98 18.21 -6.13
CA LEU A 8 1.83 18.52 -7.57
C LEU A 8 0.70 17.77 -8.29
N TRP A 9 0.11 16.74 -7.67
CA TRP A 9 -0.98 15.94 -8.22
C TRP A 9 -2.33 16.20 -7.52
N SER A 10 -2.41 17.15 -6.58
CA SER A 10 -3.62 17.49 -5.80
C SER A 10 -4.76 18.14 -6.60
N SER A 11 -4.63 18.27 -7.92
CA SER A 11 -5.58 18.95 -8.79
C SER A 11 -6.35 18.01 -9.74
N ALA A 12 -6.11 16.70 -9.69
CA ALA A 12 -6.93 15.70 -10.39
C ALA A 12 -7.32 14.60 -9.40
N PRO A 13 -8.61 14.39 -9.11
CA PRO A 13 -9.00 13.26 -8.30
C PRO A 13 -8.69 12.01 -9.13
N TRP A 14 -7.78 11.18 -8.66
CA TRP A 14 -7.74 9.74 -8.99
C TRP A 14 -9.01 9.01 -8.47
N TRP A 15 -10.04 9.79 -8.14
CA TRP A 15 -11.23 9.48 -7.38
C TRP A 15 -12.39 9.25 -8.36
N PRO A 16 -13.02 8.07 -8.34
CA PRO A 16 -14.28 7.91 -9.06
C PRO A 16 -15.36 8.83 -8.47
N GLN A 17 -16.30 9.29 -9.28
CA GLN A 17 -17.39 10.16 -8.82
C GLN A 17 -18.14 9.55 -7.64
N SER A 18 -18.38 10.35 -6.60
CA SER A 18 -19.12 9.93 -5.41
C SER A 18 -20.51 9.39 -5.76
N SER A 19 -20.82 8.19 -5.31
CA SER A 19 -22.16 7.60 -5.37
C SER A 19 -22.92 7.81 -4.06
N ALA A 20 -24.23 7.55 -4.04
CA ALA A 20 -25.05 7.65 -2.83
C ALA A 20 -24.58 6.74 -1.67
N SER A 21 -23.82 5.68 -1.97
CA SER A 21 -23.26 4.78 -0.95
C SER A 21 -21.90 5.23 -0.40
N THR A 22 -21.38 6.36 -0.87
CA THR A 22 -20.08 6.89 -0.44
C THR A 22 -20.14 7.39 1.01
N PRO A 23 -19.28 6.90 1.92
CA PRO A 23 -19.26 7.35 3.30
C PRO A 23 -18.91 8.83 3.43
N HIS A 24 -19.50 9.49 4.42
CA HIS A 24 -19.08 10.83 4.82
C HIS A 24 -17.64 10.82 5.36
N GLY A 25 -16.82 11.80 4.99
CA GLY A 25 -15.41 11.90 5.40
C GLY A 25 -14.42 11.22 4.45
N ILE A 26 -14.90 10.74 3.30
CA ILE A 26 -14.04 10.06 2.33
C ILE A 26 -12.97 10.99 1.71
N ASP A 27 -13.29 12.26 1.50
CA ASP A 27 -12.35 13.24 0.97
C ASP A 27 -11.22 13.51 1.96
N ALA A 28 -11.54 13.57 3.26
CA ALA A 28 -10.55 13.70 4.33
C ALA A 28 -9.64 12.46 4.40
N TRP A 29 -10.19 11.27 4.21
CA TRP A 29 -9.40 10.04 4.11
C TRP A 29 -8.48 10.05 2.89
N ALA A 30 -9.00 10.41 1.71
CA ALA A 30 -8.22 10.51 0.48
C ALA A 30 -7.05 11.51 0.63
N ALA A 31 -7.32 12.70 1.19
CA ALA A 31 -6.28 13.69 1.48
C ALA A 31 -5.19 13.17 2.44
N ALA A 32 -5.57 12.37 3.45
CA ALA A 32 -4.60 11.78 4.37
C ALA A 32 -3.77 10.67 3.72
N VAL A 33 -4.40 9.84 2.90
CA VAL A 33 -3.76 8.80 2.07
C VAL A 33 -2.71 9.42 1.15
N ASP A 34 -3.00 10.60 0.64
CA ASP A 34 -2.18 11.37 -0.29
C ASP A 34 -0.99 12.08 0.38
N LEU A 35 -1.20 12.65 1.57
CA LEU A 35 -0.12 13.11 2.44
C LEU A 35 0.87 11.96 2.70
N GLY A 36 0.35 10.77 3.01
CA GLY A 36 1.14 9.58 3.24
C GLY A 36 1.95 9.17 2.00
N ALA A 37 1.32 9.13 0.83
CA ALA A 37 1.98 8.81 -0.43
C ALA A 37 3.11 9.80 -0.79
N SER A 38 2.97 11.06 -0.39
CA SER A 38 3.98 12.12 -0.60
C SER A 38 5.07 12.14 0.50
N GLY A 39 5.00 11.24 1.47
CA GLY A 39 5.96 11.10 2.56
C GLY A 39 5.71 11.99 3.79
N TYR A 40 4.58 12.69 3.88
CA TYR A 40 4.20 13.48 5.05
C TYR A 40 3.56 12.60 6.15
N GLY A 41 4.33 11.63 6.65
CA GLY A 41 3.82 10.59 7.54
C GLY A 41 3.20 11.10 8.84
N ALA A 42 3.77 12.12 9.49
CA ALA A 42 3.17 12.73 10.69
C ALA A 42 1.82 13.38 10.38
N ALA A 43 1.74 14.19 9.32
CA ALA A 43 0.50 14.87 8.94
C ALA A 43 -0.59 13.87 8.55
N ALA A 44 -0.24 12.85 7.76
CA ALA A 44 -1.15 11.78 7.38
C ALA A 44 -1.70 11.04 8.60
N ARG A 45 -0.83 10.63 9.54
CA ARG A 45 -1.26 9.92 10.76
C ARG A 45 -2.15 10.80 11.65
N SER A 46 -1.85 12.09 11.77
CA SER A 46 -2.71 13.03 12.52
C SER A 46 -4.08 13.17 11.88
N ALA A 47 -4.16 13.37 10.56
CA ALA A 47 -5.43 13.48 9.84
C ALA A 47 -6.28 12.21 9.98
N LEU A 48 -5.66 11.02 9.88
CA LEU A 48 -6.33 9.74 10.07
C LEU A 48 -6.82 9.56 11.51
N ALA A 49 -6.06 10.01 12.51
CA ALA A 49 -6.46 9.95 13.92
C ALA A 49 -7.67 10.85 14.18
N THR A 50 -7.67 12.09 13.67
CA THR A 50 -8.81 13.00 13.74
C THR A 50 -10.05 12.37 13.09
N LEU A 51 -9.92 11.87 11.85
CA LEU A 51 -11.02 11.21 11.14
C LEU A 51 -11.60 10.03 11.93
N ALA A 52 -10.74 9.18 12.50
CA ALA A 52 -11.16 8.03 13.29
C ALA A 52 -11.88 8.41 14.59
N CYS A 53 -11.53 9.55 15.20
CA CYS A 53 -12.16 10.06 16.40
C CYS A 53 -13.52 10.73 16.14
N GLU A 54 -13.66 11.41 14.99
CA GLU A 54 -14.84 12.23 14.68
C GLU A 54 -15.94 11.46 13.96
N THR A 55 -15.59 10.41 13.20
CA THR A 55 -16.58 9.65 12.44
C THR A 55 -17.39 8.69 13.32
N THR A 56 -18.69 8.61 13.06
CA THR A 56 -19.57 7.55 13.60
C THR A 56 -19.73 6.38 12.62
N ASP A 57 -19.20 6.48 11.40
CA ASP A 57 -19.27 5.44 10.39
C ASP A 57 -18.15 4.39 10.62
N PRO A 58 -18.48 3.13 10.95
CA PRO A 58 -17.49 2.09 11.20
C PRO A 58 -16.58 1.81 9.99
N ARG A 59 -17.07 2.04 8.76
CA ARG A 59 -16.31 1.85 7.51
C ARG A 59 -15.17 2.86 7.44
N MET A 60 -15.46 4.12 7.74
CA MET A 60 -14.46 5.19 7.74
C MET A 60 -13.45 5.05 8.87
N ALA A 61 -13.91 4.70 10.08
CA ALA A 61 -13.01 4.41 11.18
C ALA A 61 -12.07 3.24 10.82
N SER A 62 -12.60 2.18 10.20
CA SER A 62 -11.79 1.05 9.72
C SER A 62 -10.75 1.46 8.68
N LEU A 63 -11.14 2.20 7.64
CA LEU A 63 -10.23 2.70 6.60
C LEU A 63 -9.14 3.62 7.19
N ALA A 64 -9.49 4.45 8.17
CA ALA A 64 -8.54 5.31 8.84
C ALA A 64 -7.48 4.50 9.62
N HIS A 65 -7.92 3.48 10.36
CA HIS A 65 -7.03 2.56 11.07
C HIS A 65 -6.13 1.76 10.13
N SER A 66 -6.67 1.14 9.08
CA SER A 66 -5.87 0.33 8.15
C SER A 66 -4.90 1.16 7.31
N THR A 67 -5.26 2.41 7.01
CA THR A 67 -4.34 3.35 6.35
C THR A 67 -3.21 3.75 7.29
N ARG A 68 -3.52 4.04 8.56
CA ARG A 68 -2.50 4.34 9.56
C ARG A 68 -1.55 3.15 9.76
N ALA A 69 -2.08 1.93 9.81
CA ALA A 69 -1.30 0.69 9.84
C ALA A 69 -0.36 0.58 8.63
N SER A 70 -0.87 0.81 7.41
CA SER A 70 -0.07 0.80 6.19
C SER A 70 1.09 1.81 6.22
N LEU A 71 0.91 3.00 6.81
CA LEU A 71 1.99 3.99 6.94
C LEU A 71 3.06 3.54 7.93
N VAL A 72 2.64 2.98 9.07
CA VAL A 72 3.54 2.46 10.10
C VAL A 72 4.32 1.25 9.58
N ARG A 73 3.68 0.36 8.83
CA ARG A 73 4.31 -0.80 8.19
C ARG A 73 5.42 -0.42 7.23
N GLN A 74 5.19 0.59 6.39
CA GLN A 74 6.20 1.07 5.44
C GLN A 74 7.45 1.64 6.13
N ALA A 75 7.32 2.03 7.40
CA ALA A 75 8.43 2.44 8.26
C ALA A 75 9.05 1.27 9.06
N GLY A 76 8.64 0.02 8.81
CA GLY A 76 9.12 -1.19 9.50
C GLY A 76 8.35 -1.55 10.78
N GLY A 77 7.33 -0.78 11.17
CA GLY A 77 6.59 -0.94 12.43
C GLY A 77 5.52 -2.04 12.44
N HIS A 78 5.80 -3.23 11.91
CA HIS A 78 4.80 -4.29 11.69
C HIS A 78 4.00 -4.68 12.96
N GLY A 79 4.65 -4.77 14.12
CA GLY A 79 3.97 -5.12 15.38
C GLY A 79 2.93 -4.07 15.81
N VAL A 80 3.21 -2.79 15.59
CA VAL A 80 2.27 -1.68 15.87
C VAL A 80 1.15 -1.64 14.83
N ALA A 81 1.50 -1.83 13.56
CA ALA A 81 0.53 -1.87 12.46
C ALA A 81 -0.50 -3.00 12.65
N ARG A 82 -0.08 -4.18 13.14
CA ARG A 82 -0.97 -5.32 13.42
C ARG A 82 -2.11 -4.97 14.38
N ILE A 83 -1.86 -4.11 15.37
CA ILE A 83 -2.88 -3.64 16.33
C ILE A 83 -3.95 -2.83 15.60
N ASP A 84 -3.54 -1.98 14.67
CA ASP A 84 -4.46 -1.11 13.94
C ASP A 84 -5.26 -1.85 12.88
N ASP A 85 -4.64 -2.77 12.14
CA ASP A 85 -5.40 -3.61 11.19
C ASP A 85 -6.37 -4.56 11.92
N GLY A 86 -5.99 -5.07 13.10
CA GLY A 86 -6.92 -5.82 13.95
C GLY A 86 -8.12 -4.97 14.42
N ARG A 87 -7.88 -3.71 14.79
CA ARG A 87 -8.95 -2.75 15.12
C ARG A 87 -9.83 -2.45 13.91
N ALA A 88 -9.24 -2.26 12.73
CA ALA A 88 -9.96 -2.05 11.48
C ALA A 88 -10.92 -3.21 11.21
N CYS A 89 -10.44 -4.46 11.23
CA CYS A 89 -11.29 -5.65 11.10
C CYS A 89 -12.43 -5.67 12.12
N ARG A 90 -12.15 -5.41 13.40
CA ARG A 90 -13.18 -5.43 14.46
C ARG A 90 -14.30 -4.41 14.20
N LEU A 91 -13.98 -3.22 13.69
CA LEU A 91 -14.95 -2.16 13.46
C LEU A 91 -15.98 -2.52 12.38
N VAL A 92 -15.58 -3.24 11.34
CA VAL A 92 -16.47 -3.61 10.24
C VAL A 92 -16.95 -5.06 10.28
N ALA A 93 -16.55 -5.86 11.27
CA ALA A 93 -16.91 -7.29 11.37
C ALA A 93 -18.43 -7.56 11.33
N GLY A 94 -19.24 -6.64 11.87
CA GLY A 94 -20.71 -6.75 11.89
C GLY A 94 -21.40 -6.34 10.59
N VAL A 95 -20.76 -5.51 9.76
CA VAL A 95 -21.34 -4.93 8.53
C VAL A 95 -20.72 -5.50 7.25
N ALA A 96 -19.52 -6.08 7.32
CA ALA A 96 -18.80 -6.63 6.16
C ALA A 96 -19.48 -7.85 5.52
N ARG A 97 -20.47 -8.45 6.19
CA ARG A 97 -21.29 -9.55 5.64
C ARG A 97 -22.43 -9.06 4.76
N ASP A 98 -22.72 -7.76 4.76
CA ASP A 98 -23.70 -7.18 3.86
C ASP A 98 -23.12 -7.18 2.43
N VAL A 99 -23.74 -8.00 1.57
CA VAL A 99 -23.30 -8.22 0.19
C VAL A 99 -23.42 -6.94 -0.65
N GLY A 100 -24.29 -6.00 -0.25
CA GLY A 100 -24.52 -4.73 -0.94
C GLY A 100 -23.58 -3.59 -0.55
N ASP A 101 -22.88 -3.67 0.59
CA ASP A 101 -22.00 -2.59 1.06
C ASP A 101 -20.56 -2.80 0.58
N GLU A 102 -20.24 -2.20 -0.57
CA GLU A 102 -18.89 -2.24 -1.15
C GLU A 102 -17.82 -1.61 -0.27
N TRP A 103 -18.16 -0.59 0.52
CA TRP A 103 -17.21 0.10 1.39
C TRP A 103 -16.88 -0.72 2.64
N ALA A 104 -17.88 -1.36 3.25
CA ALA A 104 -17.67 -2.31 4.34
C ALA A 104 -16.83 -3.51 3.87
N PHE A 105 -17.11 -4.03 2.67
CA PHE A 105 -16.31 -5.10 2.07
C PHE A 105 -14.86 -4.67 1.84
N ALA A 106 -14.64 -3.51 1.20
CA ALA A 106 -13.30 -3.00 0.94
C ALA A 106 -12.50 -2.79 2.23
N ALA A 107 -13.13 -2.20 3.25
CA ALA A 107 -12.52 -1.98 4.56
C ALA A 107 -12.14 -3.30 5.26
N TRP A 108 -12.98 -4.33 5.11
CA TRP A 108 -12.71 -5.67 5.65
C TRP A 108 -11.52 -6.35 4.94
N ILE A 109 -11.50 -6.32 3.60
CA ILE A 109 -10.37 -6.87 2.82
C ILE A 109 -9.07 -6.12 3.15
N ASP A 110 -9.10 -4.79 3.24
CA ASP A 110 -7.92 -4.00 3.65
C ASP A 110 -7.36 -4.44 5.00
N GLY A 111 -8.24 -4.67 5.99
CA GLY A 111 -7.81 -5.15 7.31
C GLY A 111 -7.23 -6.56 7.26
N LEU A 112 -7.84 -7.50 6.52
CA LEU A 112 -7.30 -8.86 6.39
C LEU A 112 -5.95 -8.89 5.67
N VAL A 113 -5.84 -8.17 4.55
CA VAL A 113 -4.60 -8.06 3.78
C VAL A 113 -3.52 -7.33 4.60
N GLY A 114 -3.90 -6.29 5.34
CA GLY A 114 -3.02 -5.58 6.26
C GLY A 114 -2.46 -6.47 7.37
N LEU A 115 -3.33 -7.21 8.07
CA LEU A 115 -2.93 -8.20 9.07
C LEU A 115 -2.00 -9.27 8.48
N ALA A 116 -2.25 -9.72 7.24
CA ALA A 116 -1.38 -10.68 6.57
C ALA A 116 0.01 -10.10 6.29
N ALA A 117 0.09 -8.85 5.83
CA ALA A 117 1.35 -8.15 5.58
C ALA A 117 2.13 -7.87 6.87
N ASP A 118 1.45 -7.58 7.98
CA ASP A 118 2.11 -7.43 9.29
C ASP A 118 2.58 -8.76 9.85
N GLY A 119 1.78 -9.82 9.72
CA GLY A 119 2.19 -11.18 10.06
C GLY A 119 3.47 -11.56 9.30
N LEU A 120 3.55 -11.20 8.01
CA LEU A 120 4.69 -11.48 7.16
C LEU A 120 5.94 -10.76 7.67
N GLY A 121 5.82 -9.46 7.97
CA GLY A 121 6.93 -8.66 8.48
C GLY A 121 7.42 -9.03 9.89
N VAL A 122 6.66 -9.83 10.64
CA VAL A 122 7.10 -10.41 11.93
C VAL A 122 7.42 -11.91 11.85
N GLY A 123 7.42 -12.50 10.64
CA GLY A 123 7.75 -13.92 10.41
C GLY A 123 6.62 -14.93 10.70
N ASP A 124 5.39 -14.47 10.91
CA ASP A 124 4.20 -15.32 11.14
C ASP A 124 3.60 -15.79 9.81
N PHE A 125 4.37 -16.59 9.05
CA PHE A 125 3.97 -17.08 7.72
C PHE A 125 2.68 -17.92 7.74
N GLY A 126 2.42 -18.62 8.85
CA GLY A 126 1.20 -19.42 9.02
C GLY A 126 -0.05 -18.55 9.03
N ALA A 127 -0.07 -17.52 9.88
CA ALA A 127 -1.20 -16.59 9.94
C ALA A 127 -1.34 -15.79 8.64
N SER A 128 -0.24 -15.32 8.04
CA SER A 128 -0.27 -14.59 6.77
C SER A 128 -0.90 -15.42 5.66
N ARG A 129 -0.53 -16.70 5.53
CA ARG A 129 -1.12 -17.60 4.53
C ARG A 129 -2.62 -17.77 4.73
N ALA A 130 -3.06 -18.02 5.96
CA ALA A 130 -4.47 -18.22 6.28
C ALA A 130 -5.32 -16.96 6.00
N LEU A 131 -4.80 -15.77 6.35
CA LEU A 131 -5.47 -14.50 6.10
C LEU A 131 -5.54 -14.16 4.60
N LEU A 132 -4.46 -14.42 3.84
CA LEU A 132 -4.46 -14.22 2.38
C LEU A 132 -5.40 -15.18 1.66
N ALA A 133 -5.46 -16.45 2.08
CA ALA A 133 -6.41 -17.42 1.55
C ALA A 133 -7.85 -16.94 1.79
N ARG A 134 -8.19 -16.57 3.03
CA ARG A 134 -9.51 -16.05 3.38
C ARG A 134 -9.90 -14.80 2.58
N ALA A 135 -8.98 -13.85 2.42
CA ALA A 135 -9.22 -12.66 1.61
C ALA A 135 -9.44 -13.03 0.13
N GLY A 136 -8.70 -14.02 -0.38
CA GLY A 136 -8.84 -14.55 -1.73
C GLY A 136 -10.22 -15.17 -1.98
N ASP A 137 -10.69 -16.02 -1.06
CA ASP A 137 -12.01 -16.67 -1.15
C ASP A 137 -13.13 -15.62 -1.22
N LEU A 138 -13.08 -14.62 -0.34
CA LEU A 138 -14.04 -13.50 -0.32
C LEU A 138 -14.02 -12.66 -1.62
N LEU A 139 -12.85 -12.45 -2.21
CA LEU A 139 -12.70 -11.74 -3.47
C LEU A 139 -13.20 -12.56 -4.67
N ALA A 140 -13.08 -13.88 -4.61
CA ALA A 140 -13.58 -14.81 -5.62
C ALA A 140 -15.12 -14.89 -5.61
N GLU A 141 -15.75 -14.85 -4.43
CA GLU A 141 -17.22 -14.78 -4.29
C GLU A 141 -17.85 -13.55 -4.99
N ARG A 142 -17.05 -12.50 -5.23
CA ARG A 142 -17.47 -11.29 -5.94
C ARG A 142 -16.97 -11.22 -7.39
N GLU A 143 -16.32 -12.26 -7.90
CA GLU A 143 -15.84 -12.28 -9.28
C GLU A 143 -17.00 -12.05 -10.28
N GLY A 144 -16.74 -11.27 -11.34
CA GLY A 144 -17.75 -10.89 -12.32
C GLY A 144 -18.70 -9.76 -11.89
N ARG A 145 -18.61 -9.26 -10.64
CA ARG A 145 -19.34 -8.05 -10.21
C ARG A 145 -18.47 -6.83 -10.47
N ALA A 146 -18.94 -5.92 -11.30
CA ALA A 146 -18.26 -4.63 -11.50
C ALA A 146 -18.44 -3.76 -10.26
N GLY A 147 -17.34 -3.37 -9.63
CA GLY A 147 -17.31 -2.40 -8.52
C GLY A 147 -16.43 -1.21 -8.86
N ALA A 148 -16.57 -0.12 -8.12
CA ALA A 148 -15.68 1.03 -8.28
C ALA A 148 -14.23 0.64 -7.96
N TRP A 149 -13.26 1.23 -8.67
CA TRP A 149 -11.84 0.90 -8.47
C TRP A 149 -11.40 1.05 -7.01
N ILE A 150 -11.90 2.05 -6.29
CA ILE A 150 -11.54 2.31 -4.88
C ILE A 150 -12.01 1.21 -3.91
N THR A 151 -13.14 0.56 -4.19
CA THR A 151 -13.75 -0.48 -3.33
C THR A 151 -13.45 -1.91 -3.81
N ASP A 152 -13.16 -2.12 -5.10
CA ASP A 152 -12.89 -3.46 -5.67
C ASP A 152 -11.46 -3.58 -6.23
N GLY A 153 -11.13 -2.85 -7.31
CA GLY A 153 -9.83 -2.96 -7.99
C GLY A 153 -8.63 -2.74 -7.06
N ARG A 154 -8.71 -1.74 -6.18
CA ARG A 154 -7.67 -1.39 -5.21
C ARG A 154 -7.42 -2.50 -4.19
N VAL A 155 -8.47 -3.13 -3.67
CA VAL A 155 -8.31 -4.18 -2.65
C VAL A 155 -7.83 -5.50 -3.26
N ARG A 156 -8.24 -5.80 -4.51
CA ARG A 156 -7.67 -6.90 -5.31
C ARG A 156 -6.19 -6.70 -5.59
N LEU A 157 -5.80 -5.47 -5.93
CA LEU A 157 -4.40 -5.13 -6.20
C LEU A 157 -3.54 -5.28 -4.94
N ARG A 158 -4.02 -4.77 -3.80
CA ARG A 158 -3.34 -4.92 -2.50
C ARG A 158 -3.21 -6.38 -2.08
N HIS A 159 -4.24 -7.20 -2.30
CA HIS A 159 -4.17 -8.64 -2.06
C HIS A 159 -3.09 -9.31 -2.93
N ALA A 160 -3.06 -9.00 -4.24
CA ALA A 160 -2.06 -9.54 -5.16
C ALA A 160 -0.62 -9.12 -4.80
N TRP A 161 -0.42 -7.87 -4.33
CA TRP A 161 0.87 -7.42 -3.79
C TRP A 161 1.35 -8.29 -2.63
N VAL A 162 0.52 -8.45 -1.60
CA VAL A 162 0.93 -9.19 -0.39
C VAL A 162 1.07 -10.69 -0.67
N GLN A 163 0.31 -11.26 -1.62
CA GLN A 163 0.55 -12.62 -2.11
C GLN A 163 1.92 -12.75 -2.79
N THR A 164 2.30 -11.77 -3.61
CA THR A 164 3.60 -11.74 -4.30
C THR A 164 4.73 -11.61 -3.29
N GLU A 165 4.61 -10.68 -2.35
CA GLU A 165 5.55 -10.49 -1.24
C GLU A 165 5.68 -11.77 -0.41
N PHE A 166 4.57 -12.40 -0.01
CA PHE A 166 4.58 -13.65 0.75
C PHE A 166 5.40 -14.74 0.06
N ALA A 167 5.22 -14.91 -1.25
CA ALA A 167 5.98 -15.88 -2.04
C ALA A 167 7.48 -15.55 -2.05
N LEU A 168 7.86 -14.29 -2.22
CA LEU A 168 9.26 -13.84 -2.15
C LEU A 168 9.89 -14.08 -0.76
N PHE A 169 9.23 -13.66 0.30
CA PHE A 169 9.73 -13.78 1.68
C PHE A 169 9.77 -15.22 2.19
N SER A 170 8.92 -16.10 1.65
CA SER A 170 8.95 -17.54 1.99
C SER A 170 9.89 -18.37 1.10
N GLY A 171 10.58 -17.74 0.13
CA GLY A 171 11.48 -18.40 -0.80
C GLY A 171 10.81 -19.17 -1.94
N ASP A 172 9.49 -19.00 -2.12
CA ASP A 172 8.70 -19.61 -3.19
C ASP A 172 8.62 -18.68 -4.40
N THR A 173 9.76 -18.42 -5.07
CA THR A 173 9.80 -17.54 -6.24
C THR A 173 8.85 -17.99 -7.38
N PRO A 174 8.69 -19.29 -7.70
CA PRO A 174 7.68 -19.75 -8.65
C PRO A 174 6.25 -19.35 -8.26
N GLY A 175 5.91 -19.45 -6.97
CA GLY A 175 4.61 -19.02 -6.43
C GLY A 175 4.33 -17.51 -6.56
N ALA A 176 5.36 -16.69 -6.78
CA ALA A 176 5.21 -15.24 -6.96
C ALA A 176 4.71 -14.85 -8.36
N VAL A 177 4.80 -15.72 -9.36
CA VAL A 177 4.53 -15.38 -10.78
C VAL A 177 3.08 -15.00 -11.01
N ALA A 178 2.14 -15.87 -10.63
CA ALA A 178 0.71 -15.65 -10.84
C ALA A 178 0.15 -14.40 -10.12
N PRO A 179 0.44 -14.16 -8.81
CA PRO A 179 -0.03 -12.95 -8.14
C PRO A 179 0.64 -11.68 -8.71
N ARG A 180 1.91 -11.74 -9.12
CA ARG A 180 2.58 -10.62 -9.81
C ARG A 180 1.88 -10.25 -11.11
N GLU A 181 1.55 -11.22 -11.95
CA GLU A 181 0.86 -10.97 -13.23
C GLU A 181 -0.55 -10.42 -13.01
N ARG A 182 -1.25 -10.89 -11.98
CA ARG A 182 -2.54 -10.32 -11.57
C ARG A 182 -2.39 -8.87 -11.14
N ALA A 183 -1.36 -8.55 -10.33
CA ALA A 183 -1.09 -7.19 -9.91
C ALA A 183 -0.80 -6.27 -11.10
N LEU A 184 0.03 -6.70 -12.06
CA LEU A 184 0.33 -5.94 -13.28
C LEU A 184 -0.93 -5.64 -14.10
N ARG A 185 -1.82 -6.62 -14.28
CA ARG A 185 -3.11 -6.40 -14.98
C ARG A 185 -4.00 -5.40 -14.26
N LEU A 186 -4.15 -5.52 -12.93
CA LEU A 186 -4.96 -4.61 -12.13
C LEU A 186 -4.38 -3.18 -12.07
N ALA A 187 -3.06 -3.06 -12.12
CA ALA A 187 -2.38 -1.77 -12.10
C ALA A 187 -2.54 -0.99 -13.42
N ALA A 188 -2.74 -1.68 -14.55
CA ALA A 188 -2.98 -1.03 -15.85
C ALA A 188 -4.21 -0.11 -15.82
N ASP A 189 -5.25 -0.47 -15.04
CA ASP A 189 -6.47 0.31 -14.86
C ASP A 189 -6.42 1.24 -13.63
N ALA A 190 -5.27 1.35 -12.95
CA ALA A 190 -5.17 2.13 -11.73
C ALA A 190 -5.19 3.65 -12.04
N PRO A 191 -6.07 4.43 -11.42
CA PRO A 191 -6.20 5.87 -11.67
C PRO A 191 -5.08 6.69 -11.01
N SER A 192 -4.06 6.04 -10.42
CA SER A 192 -3.10 6.68 -9.54
C SER A 192 -1.67 6.14 -9.78
N PRO A 193 -0.71 7.01 -10.14
CA PRO A 193 0.67 6.61 -10.44
C PRO A 193 1.35 5.80 -9.33
N ARG A 194 0.99 6.05 -8.06
CA ARG A 194 1.55 5.30 -6.92
C ARG A 194 1.23 3.81 -6.95
N HIS A 195 0.07 3.42 -7.48
CA HIS A 195 -0.32 2.02 -7.58
C HIS A 195 0.42 1.33 -8.71
N VAL A 196 0.66 2.03 -9.82
CA VAL A 196 1.51 1.56 -10.92
C VAL A 196 2.93 1.35 -10.41
N VAL A 197 3.56 2.40 -9.87
CA VAL A 197 4.95 2.34 -9.39
C VAL A 197 5.16 1.30 -8.30
N LYS A 198 4.24 1.18 -7.32
CA LYS A 198 4.35 0.14 -6.30
C LYS A 198 4.26 -1.27 -6.89
N THR A 199 3.41 -1.46 -7.90
CA THR A 199 3.30 -2.75 -8.61
C THR A 199 4.58 -3.07 -9.36
N ASP A 200 5.15 -2.09 -10.05
CA ASP A 200 6.39 -2.27 -10.81
C ASP A 200 7.59 -2.58 -9.91
N LEU A 201 7.69 -1.94 -8.74
CA LEU A 201 8.73 -2.27 -7.75
C LEU A 201 8.59 -3.71 -7.22
N ILE A 202 7.36 -4.17 -6.92
CA ILE A 202 7.14 -5.56 -6.51
C ILE A 202 7.48 -6.52 -7.65
N ALA A 203 7.11 -6.18 -8.90
CA ALA A 203 7.47 -6.98 -10.07
C ALA A 203 8.99 -7.02 -10.28
N ALA A 204 9.70 -5.91 -10.09
CA ALA A 204 11.16 -5.84 -10.14
C ALA A 204 11.81 -6.74 -9.09
N ALA A 205 11.25 -6.81 -7.87
CA ALA A 205 11.74 -7.74 -6.84
C ALA A 205 11.62 -9.20 -7.28
N VAL A 206 10.52 -9.60 -7.95
CA VAL A 206 10.36 -10.95 -8.51
C VAL A 206 11.35 -11.21 -9.66
N VAL A 207 11.60 -10.23 -10.52
CA VAL A 207 12.59 -10.34 -11.61
C VAL A 207 14.01 -10.51 -11.04
N ALA A 208 14.37 -9.74 -10.01
CA ALA A 208 15.64 -9.88 -9.31
C ALA A 208 15.79 -11.24 -8.63
N ALA A 209 14.74 -11.72 -7.94
CA ALA A 209 14.72 -13.03 -7.27
C ALA A 209 14.88 -14.20 -8.26
N ASN A 210 14.45 -14.03 -9.52
CA ASN A 210 14.67 -14.99 -10.60
C ASN A 210 16.05 -14.88 -11.27
N GLY A 211 16.94 -14.02 -10.77
CA GLY A 211 18.33 -13.89 -11.24
C GLY A 211 18.55 -12.83 -12.33
N ASP A 212 17.53 -12.10 -12.76
CA ASP A 212 17.68 -11.03 -13.75
C ASP A 212 17.81 -9.65 -13.07
N ALA A 213 18.94 -9.46 -12.40
CA ALA A 213 19.25 -8.21 -11.70
C ALA A 213 19.27 -6.98 -12.63
N ARG A 214 19.64 -7.17 -13.92
CA ARG A 214 19.73 -6.07 -14.90
C ARG A 214 18.36 -5.52 -15.24
N THR A 215 17.41 -6.39 -15.58
CA THR A 215 16.04 -5.97 -15.90
C THR A 215 15.36 -5.37 -14.67
N ALA A 216 15.55 -5.99 -13.51
CA ALA A 216 15.03 -5.45 -12.25
C ALA A 216 15.59 -4.06 -11.92
N ALA A 217 16.89 -3.82 -12.13
CA ALA A 217 17.51 -2.51 -11.94
C ALA A 217 16.95 -1.46 -12.91
N SER A 218 16.67 -1.83 -14.17
CA SER A 218 16.03 -0.91 -15.13
C SER A 218 14.65 -0.49 -14.65
N ILE A 219 13.80 -1.45 -14.26
CA ILE A 219 12.45 -1.16 -13.76
C ILE A 219 12.51 -0.28 -12.49
N ALA A 220 13.43 -0.58 -11.57
CA ALA A 220 13.60 0.20 -10.35
C ALA A 220 14.07 1.65 -10.63
N ALA A 221 14.93 1.86 -11.64
CA ALA A 221 15.34 3.20 -12.06
C ALA A 221 14.18 4.00 -12.67
N ASP A 222 13.35 3.37 -13.50
CA ASP A 222 12.15 4.01 -14.04
C ASP A 222 11.16 4.38 -12.93
N CYS A 223 11.01 3.50 -11.92
CA CYS A 223 10.24 3.79 -10.72
C CYS A 223 10.81 4.98 -9.92
N GLU A 224 12.13 5.04 -9.70
CA GLU A 224 12.79 6.15 -8.98
C GLU A 224 12.56 7.50 -9.70
N ASN A 225 12.69 7.51 -11.03
CA ASN A 225 12.41 8.69 -11.87
C ASN A 225 10.93 9.11 -11.78
N THR A 226 10.02 8.16 -11.94
CA THR A 226 8.57 8.40 -11.83
C THR A 226 8.20 8.96 -10.46
N CYS A 227 8.78 8.41 -9.38
CA CYS A 227 8.55 8.92 -8.03
C CYS A 227 9.04 10.36 -7.87
N THR A 228 10.15 10.72 -8.50
CA THR A 228 10.68 12.08 -8.48
C THR A 228 9.71 13.06 -9.15
N THR A 229 9.19 12.71 -10.33
CA THR A 229 8.19 13.51 -11.06
C THR A 229 6.92 13.71 -10.25
N TRP A 230 6.42 12.66 -9.60
CA TRP A 230 5.14 12.68 -8.89
C TRP A 230 5.24 13.00 -7.39
N GLY A 231 6.46 13.22 -6.86
CA GLY A 231 6.68 13.51 -5.45
C GLY A 231 6.40 12.33 -4.50
N LEU A 232 6.52 11.08 -4.97
CA LEU A 232 6.22 9.86 -4.21
C LEU A 232 7.43 9.40 -3.37
N LEU A 233 7.81 10.22 -2.39
CA LEU A 233 9.05 10.05 -1.63
C LEU A 233 9.26 8.67 -0.98
N PRO A 234 8.25 8.00 -0.36
CA PRO A 234 8.41 6.66 0.18
C PRO A 234 8.78 5.61 -0.87
N LEU A 235 8.16 5.69 -2.06
CA LEU A 235 8.45 4.77 -3.17
C LEU A 235 9.79 5.11 -3.84
N GLN A 236 10.18 6.39 -3.87
CA GLN A 236 11.51 6.81 -4.30
C GLN A 236 12.60 6.17 -3.43
N TRP A 237 12.40 6.19 -2.11
CA TRP A 237 13.31 5.53 -1.17
C TRP A 237 13.37 4.01 -1.40
N ALA A 238 12.22 3.36 -1.60
CA ALA A 238 12.17 1.92 -1.88
C ALA A 238 12.91 1.55 -3.18
N ALA A 239 12.70 2.33 -4.24
CA ALA A 239 13.41 2.16 -5.52
C ALA A 239 14.92 2.34 -5.36
N GLY A 240 15.36 3.42 -4.68
CA GLY A 240 16.77 3.67 -4.40
C GLY A 240 17.43 2.58 -3.55
N THR A 241 16.70 2.05 -2.56
CA THR A 241 17.15 0.94 -1.72
C THR A 241 17.34 -0.33 -2.56
N MET A 242 16.38 -0.67 -3.42
CA MET A 242 16.53 -1.79 -4.36
C MET A 242 17.75 -1.59 -5.26
N LEU A 243 17.88 -0.42 -5.89
CA LEU A 243 19.03 -0.08 -6.75
C LEU A 243 20.38 -0.14 -6.00
N SER A 244 20.41 0.13 -4.70
CA SER A 244 21.63 -0.04 -3.90
C SER A 244 22.05 -1.50 -3.76
N GLY A 245 21.12 -2.46 -3.94
CA GLY A 245 21.40 -3.89 -3.89
C GLY A 245 21.67 -4.54 -5.26
N ILE A 246 21.07 -4.01 -6.34
CA ILE A 246 21.08 -4.68 -7.66
C ILE A 246 21.53 -3.79 -8.82
N GLY A 247 21.73 -2.48 -8.59
CA GLY A 247 21.99 -1.50 -9.63
C GLY A 247 23.48 -1.44 -10.07
N PRO A 248 23.76 -0.76 -11.19
CA PRO A 248 25.12 -0.64 -11.73
C PRO A 248 26.04 0.29 -10.92
N ASP A 249 25.47 1.22 -10.12
CA ASP A 249 26.21 2.06 -9.17
C ASP A 249 25.54 1.98 -7.78
N PRO A 250 25.80 0.90 -7.01
CA PRO A 250 25.24 0.68 -5.68
C PRO A 250 25.50 1.84 -4.71
N ALA A 251 26.69 2.44 -4.76
CA ALA A 251 27.11 3.49 -3.84
C ALA A 251 26.34 4.80 -4.10
N ALA A 252 26.14 5.18 -5.36
CA ALA A 252 25.31 6.35 -5.67
C ALA A 252 23.84 6.13 -5.34
N ALA A 253 23.30 4.95 -5.61
CA ALA A 253 21.93 4.60 -5.23
C ALA A 253 21.74 4.64 -3.71
N ALA A 254 22.67 4.09 -2.93
CA ALA A 254 22.65 4.15 -1.47
C ALA A 254 22.63 5.59 -0.94
N ARG A 255 23.42 6.51 -1.52
CA ARG A 255 23.40 7.94 -1.14
C ARG A 255 22.06 8.60 -1.43
N ARG A 256 21.43 8.31 -2.58
CA ARG A 256 20.09 8.84 -2.89
C ARG A 256 19.02 8.28 -1.95
N ALA A 257 19.06 6.98 -1.67
CA ALA A 257 18.17 6.35 -0.70
C ALA A 257 18.33 6.96 0.70
N ALA A 258 19.56 7.18 1.17
CA ALA A 258 19.81 7.85 2.44
C ALA A 258 19.22 9.27 2.50
N ASN A 259 19.38 10.06 1.43
CA ASN A 259 18.77 11.39 1.34
C ASN A 259 17.22 11.33 1.42
N SER A 260 16.59 10.38 0.71
CA SER A 260 15.15 10.16 0.80
C SER A 260 14.73 9.76 2.23
N ALA A 261 15.50 8.90 2.89
CA ALA A 261 15.25 8.47 4.26
C ALA A 261 15.32 9.65 5.26
N ASP A 262 16.32 10.52 5.15
CA ASP A 262 16.44 11.72 6.00
C ASP A 262 15.21 12.65 5.85
N ARG A 263 14.76 12.86 4.60
CA ARG A 263 13.57 13.67 4.30
C ARG A 263 12.29 13.03 4.86
N LEU A 264 12.17 11.70 4.78
CA LEU A 264 11.03 10.96 5.34
C LEU A 264 11.03 11.02 6.87
N ALA A 265 12.20 10.87 7.51
CA ALA A 265 12.35 10.99 8.96
C ALA A 265 11.94 12.38 9.45
N ALA A 266 12.39 13.45 8.79
CA ALA A 266 11.99 14.83 9.09
C ALA A 266 10.48 15.07 8.96
N ARG A 267 9.78 14.26 8.15
CA ARG A 267 8.33 14.30 7.94
C ARG A 267 7.56 13.29 8.79
N GLY A 268 8.22 12.63 9.75
CA GLY A 268 7.61 11.69 10.70
C GLY A 268 7.30 10.31 10.12
N MET A 269 8.10 9.87 9.14
CA MET A 269 8.09 8.52 8.56
C MET A 269 9.52 7.95 8.55
N PRO A 270 10.14 7.65 9.70
CA PRO A 270 11.50 7.12 9.73
C PRO A 270 11.52 5.72 9.10
N VAL A 271 12.11 5.60 7.92
CA VAL A 271 12.28 4.33 7.23
C VAL A 271 13.65 3.73 7.55
N THR A 272 13.71 2.42 7.69
CA THR A 272 14.94 1.66 7.86
C THR A 272 15.02 0.62 6.75
N PRO A 273 16.21 0.37 6.16
CA PRO A 273 16.38 -0.77 5.27
C PRO A 273 16.00 -2.06 5.99
N ALA A 274 15.34 -2.99 5.30
CA ALA A 274 15.14 -4.33 5.84
C ALA A 274 16.52 -4.96 6.10
N ALA A 275 16.75 -5.43 7.33
CA ALA A 275 17.98 -6.07 7.76
C ALA A 275 18.11 -7.48 7.20
#